data_AF-A0A356EVW7-F1
#
_entry.id   AF-A0A356EVW7-F1
#
_cell.length_a   1.000
_cell.length_b   1.000
_cell.length_c   1.000
_cell.angle_alpha   90.00
_cell.angle_beta   90.00
_cell.angle_gamma   90.00
#
_symmetry.space_group_name_H-M   'P 1'
#
loop_
_entity.id
_entity.type
_entity.pdbx_description
1 polymer ?
#
loop_
_entity_poly.entity_id
_entity_poly.type
_entity_poly.pdbx_seq_one_letter_code
_entity_poly.pdbx_strand_id
1 'polypeptide(L)'
;MAFLAYVHRATRFRDMPTDPYYVGILASPKEKAAFEESQRMLVEDVETARPHGPDSIIALPHMGTQFSHEPDSFSETSARAMIAEGVAEVLVCHSHAAQPTQFLSVTSSDGKRRNGFVLCCPD
;
A
#
# COMPACT_ATOMS: atom_id res chain seq x y z
N MET A 1 7.66 3.16 15.73
CA MET A 1 6.78 3.45 14.56
C MET A 1 7.61 3.53 13.29
N ALA A 2 7.14 2.97 12.17
CA ALA A 2 7.77 3.03 10.86
C ALA A 2 6.76 3.41 9.76
N PHE A 3 7.24 4.03 8.67
CA PHE A 3 6.40 4.52 7.57
C PHE A 3 6.87 3.94 6.23
N LEU A 4 5.93 3.47 5.42
CA LEU A 4 6.17 2.98 4.06
C LEU A 4 5.37 3.84 3.09
N ALA A 5 6.02 4.44 2.08
CA ALA A 5 5.37 5.33 1.12
C ALA A 5 5.33 4.69 -0.27
N TYR A 6 4.19 4.76 -0.94
CA TYR A 6 4.02 4.19 -2.28
C TYR A 6 3.27 5.11 -3.24
N VAL A 7 3.53 4.98 -4.54
CA VAL A 7 2.75 5.65 -5.61
C VAL A 7 2.22 4.66 -6.64
N HIS A 8 0.99 4.86 -7.11
CA HIS A 8 0.43 4.16 -8.26
C HIS A 8 0.38 5.08 -9.49
N ARG A 9 0.81 4.58 -10.66
CA ARG A 9 0.86 5.33 -11.95
C ARG A 9 1.78 6.56 -11.96
N ALA A 10 3.00 6.45 -11.45
CA ALA A 10 4.08 7.32 -11.92
C ALA A 10 4.31 7.01 -13.41
N THR A 11 3.74 7.85 -14.27
CA THR A 11 3.77 7.69 -15.72
C THR A 11 5.22 7.90 -16.18
N ARG A 12 5.87 6.82 -16.66
CA ARG A 12 7.24 6.71 -17.26
C ARG A 12 8.23 5.90 -16.41
N PHE A 13 8.04 4.58 -16.43
CA PHE A 13 8.93 3.64 -15.76
C PHE A 13 10.15 3.17 -16.55
N ARG A 14 10.24 3.48 -17.85
CA ARG A 14 11.27 2.83 -18.68
C ARG A 14 12.68 3.40 -18.52
N ASP A 15 12.84 4.65 -18.09
CA ASP A 15 14.12 5.38 -18.24
C ASP A 15 14.49 6.25 -17.02
N MET A 16 13.99 5.95 -15.82
CA MET A 16 14.25 6.76 -14.63
C MET A 16 15.52 6.27 -13.89
N PRO A 17 16.46 7.16 -13.54
CA PRO A 17 17.73 6.80 -12.91
C PRO A 17 17.52 6.12 -11.55
N THR A 18 18.45 5.23 -11.21
CA THR A 18 18.48 4.37 -10.01
C THR A 18 18.81 5.12 -8.71
N ASP A 19 18.57 6.42 -8.63
CA ASP A 19 18.65 7.10 -7.33
C ASP A 19 17.62 6.44 -6.39
N PRO A 20 17.94 6.26 -5.10
CA PRO A 20 17.03 5.60 -4.18
C PRO A 20 15.81 6.50 -3.99
N TYR A 21 14.74 6.22 -4.74
CA TYR A 21 13.46 6.86 -4.51
C TYR A 21 13.04 6.53 -3.07
N TYR A 22 12.73 7.57 -2.28
CA TYR A 22 12.18 7.40 -0.93
C TYR A 22 10.74 6.82 -0.93
N VAL A 23 10.23 6.39 -2.09
CA VAL A 23 8.85 5.99 -2.34
C VAL A 23 8.83 4.78 -3.26
N GLY A 24 8.22 3.69 -2.82
CA GLY A 24 8.00 2.48 -3.62
C GLY A 24 6.88 2.67 -4.63
N ILE A 25 6.70 1.71 -5.54
CA ILE A 25 5.70 1.85 -6.62
C ILE A 25 4.81 0.62 -6.69
N LEU A 26 3.50 0.86 -6.62
CA LEU A 26 2.47 -0.17 -6.76
C LEU A 26 2.04 -0.30 -8.22
N ALA A 27 2.16 -1.51 -8.76
CA ALA A 27 1.68 -1.83 -10.10
C ALA A 27 0.24 -2.33 -10.06
N SER A 28 -0.46 -2.23 -11.18
CA SER A 28 -1.83 -2.74 -11.29
C SER A 28 -1.83 -4.27 -11.34
N PRO A 29 -2.80 -4.97 -10.71
CA PRO A 29 -3.00 -6.41 -10.88
C PRO A 29 -3.18 -6.86 -12.34
N LYS A 30 -3.54 -5.94 -13.24
CA LYS A 30 -3.61 -6.19 -14.69
C LYS A 30 -2.23 -6.43 -15.33
N GLU A 31 -1.15 -5.96 -14.69
CA GLU A 31 0.24 -6.07 -15.14
C GLU A 31 0.98 -7.09 -14.27
N LYS A 32 0.68 -8.38 -14.44
CA LYS A 32 1.06 -9.46 -13.52
C LYS A 32 2.52 -9.40 -13.02
N ALA A 33 3.51 -9.30 -13.91
CA ALA A 33 4.92 -9.31 -13.52
C ALA A 33 5.31 -8.09 -12.67
N ALA A 34 4.83 -6.90 -13.05
CA ALA A 34 5.07 -5.68 -12.29
C ALA A 34 4.31 -5.68 -10.95
N PHE A 35 3.10 -6.24 -10.93
CA PHE A 35 2.33 -6.43 -9.71
C PHE A 35 3.08 -7.34 -8.72
N GLU A 36 3.50 -8.53 -9.16
CA GLU A 36 4.27 -9.45 -8.34
C GLU A 36 5.57 -8.81 -7.80
N GLU A 37 6.24 -7.99 -8.60
CA GLU A 37 7.41 -7.23 -8.15
C GLU A 37 7.05 -6.20 -7.06
N SER A 38 6.00 -5.40 -7.27
CA SER A 38 5.57 -4.44 -6.25
C SER A 38 5.14 -5.10 -4.94
N GLN A 39 4.58 -6.32 -5.01
CA GLN A 39 4.26 -7.10 -3.81
C GLN A 39 5.52 -7.61 -3.11
N ARG A 40 6.56 -8.05 -3.86
CA ARG A 40 7.86 -8.41 -3.27
C ARG A 40 8.50 -7.22 -2.56
N MET A 41 8.50 -6.04 -3.17
CA MET A 41 9.02 -4.81 -2.55
C MET A 41 8.31 -4.50 -1.23
N LEU A 42 6.98 -4.58 -1.19
CA LEU A 42 6.20 -4.38 0.03
C LEU A 42 6.61 -5.34 1.15
N VAL A 43 6.80 -6.63 0.82
CA VAL A 43 7.27 -7.63 1.79
C VAL A 43 8.66 -7.27 2.31
N GLU A 44 9.59 -6.95 1.42
CA GLU A 44 10.97 -6.59 1.76
C GLU A 44 11.04 -5.34 2.63
N ASP A 45 10.21 -4.33 2.36
CA ASP A 45 10.11 -3.09 3.13
C ASP A 45 9.63 -3.38 4.56
N VAL A 46 8.59 -4.21 4.71
CA VAL A 46 8.08 -4.64 6.02
C VAL A 46 9.14 -5.47 6.76
N GLU A 47 9.81 -6.40 6.08
CA GLU A 47 10.89 -7.20 6.66
C GLU A 47 12.08 -6.35 7.10
N THR A 48 12.39 -5.29 6.35
CA THR A 48 13.43 -4.32 6.70
C THR A 48 13.03 -3.48 7.91
N ALA A 49 11.75 -3.11 8.05
CA ALA A 49 11.26 -2.35 9.19
C ALA A 49 11.23 -3.16 10.49
N ARG A 50 10.94 -4.47 10.43
CA ARG A 50 10.73 -5.34 11.61
C ARG A 50 11.90 -5.34 12.62
N PRO A 51 13.18 -5.49 12.22
CA PRO A 51 14.32 -5.47 13.15
C PRO A 51 14.47 -4.18 13.97
N HIS A 52 13.91 -3.06 13.49
CA HIS A 52 13.92 -1.80 14.22
C HIS A 52 12.91 -1.75 15.37
N GLY A 53 12.13 -2.82 15.58
CA GLY A 53 11.15 -2.95 16.66
C GLY A 53 10.04 -1.89 16.66
N PRO A 54 9.43 -1.50 15.52
CA PRO A 54 8.37 -0.51 15.54
C PRO A 54 7.10 -1.07 16.21
N ASP A 55 6.45 -0.26 17.05
CA ASP A 55 5.15 -0.61 17.63
C ASP A 55 4.02 -0.70 16.58
N SER A 56 4.15 0.07 15.50
CA SER A 56 3.25 0.06 14.35
C SER A 56 4.01 0.41 13.06
N ILE A 57 3.52 -0.14 11.94
CA ILE A 57 3.93 0.17 10.57
C ILE A 57 2.73 0.79 9.85
N ILE A 58 2.92 2.00 9.31
CA ILE A 58 1.90 2.77 8.58
C ILE A 58 2.29 2.82 7.10
N ALA A 59 1.36 2.47 6.20
CA ALA A 59 1.53 2.64 4.76
C ALA A 59 0.81 3.88 4.25
N LEU A 60 1.46 4.63 3.35
CA LEU A 60 0.99 5.86 2.72
C LEU A 60 0.91 5.70 1.20
N PRO A 61 0.01 4.86 0.65
CA PRO A 61 -0.10 4.71 -0.79
C PRO A 61 -0.88 5.86 -1.44
N HIS A 62 -0.26 6.50 -2.42
CA HIS A 62 -0.92 7.42 -3.33
C HIS A 62 -1.58 6.63 -4.47
N MET A 63 -2.84 6.25 -4.28
CA MET A 63 -3.63 5.41 -5.18
C MET A 63 -5.14 5.67 -5.08
N GLY A 64 -5.88 5.27 -6.11
CA GLY A 64 -7.34 5.32 -6.14
C GLY A 64 -7.89 5.96 -7.40
N THR A 65 -9.21 6.07 -7.47
CA THR A 65 -9.91 6.76 -8.56
C THR A 65 -10.25 8.17 -8.11
N GLN A 66 -9.79 9.17 -8.88
CA GLN A 66 -10.06 10.57 -8.58
C GLN A 66 -11.56 10.87 -8.53
N PHE A 67 -11.94 11.70 -7.56
CA PHE A 67 -13.28 12.16 -7.26
C PHE A 67 -14.29 11.05 -6.94
N SER A 68 -13.81 9.85 -6.62
CA SER A 68 -14.65 8.74 -6.17
C SER A 68 -14.82 8.77 -4.66
N HIS A 69 -16.07 8.72 -4.21
CA HIS A 69 -16.41 8.57 -2.78
C HIS A 69 -16.33 7.12 -2.29
N GLU A 70 -16.03 6.17 -3.17
CA GLU A 70 -15.83 4.76 -2.84
C GLU A 70 -14.44 4.29 -3.31
N PRO A 71 -13.74 3.43 -2.55
CA PRO A 71 -12.47 2.87 -2.98
C PRO A 71 -12.67 1.97 -4.20
N ASP A 72 -11.70 2.00 -5.12
CA ASP A 72 -11.71 1.09 -6.26
C ASP A 72 -11.09 -0.27 -5.88
N SER A 73 -11.30 -1.27 -6.74
CA SER A 73 -10.81 -2.63 -6.50
C SER A 73 -9.28 -2.71 -6.38
N PHE A 74 -8.55 -1.79 -7.00
CA PHE A 74 -7.10 -1.71 -6.88
C PHE A 74 -6.68 -1.26 -5.47
N SER A 75 -7.33 -0.22 -4.96
CA SER A 75 -7.10 0.33 -3.63
C SER A 75 -7.45 -0.70 -2.56
N GLU A 76 -8.58 -1.38 -2.70
CA GLU A 76 -9.00 -2.44 -1.77
C GLU A 76 -8.02 -3.62 -1.78
N THR A 77 -7.59 -4.08 -2.96
CA THR A 77 -6.65 -5.20 -3.09
C THR A 77 -5.31 -4.84 -2.46
N SER A 78 -4.81 -3.65 -2.74
CA SER A 78 -3.51 -3.19 -2.24
C SER A 78 -3.53 -2.99 -0.72
N ALA A 79 -4.59 -2.38 -0.17
CA ALA A 79 -4.73 -2.21 1.28
C ALA A 79 -4.81 -3.56 2.01
N ARG A 80 -5.55 -4.53 1.46
CA ARG A 80 -5.61 -5.89 2.01
C ARG A 80 -4.25 -6.58 1.99
N ALA A 81 -3.47 -6.42 0.92
CA ALA A 81 -2.13 -6.98 0.84
C ALA A 81 -1.17 -6.37 1.88
N MET A 82 -1.18 -5.04 2.05
CA MET A 82 -0.40 -4.35 3.09
C MET A 82 -0.73 -4.87 4.49
N ILE A 83 -2.02 -4.98 4.82
CA ILE A 83 -2.46 -5.51 6.12
C ILE A 83 -2.09 -6.99 6.26
N ALA A 84 -2.20 -7.75 5.18
CA ALA A 84 -1.76 -9.13 5.15
C ALA A 84 -0.27 -9.26 5.43
N GLU A 85 0.58 -8.27 5.13
CA GLU A 85 2.02 -8.28 5.43
C GLU A 85 2.40 -7.73 6.81
N GLY A 86 1.44 -7.12 7.52
CA GLY A 86 1.62 -6.65 8.90
C GLY A 86 1.65 -5.13 9.05
N VAL A 87 1.25 -4.39 8.01
CA VAL A 87 0.91 -2.97 8.13
C VAL A 87 -0.36 -2.84 8.97
N ALA A 88 -0.34 -1.97 9.98
CA ALA A 88 -1.47 -1.77 10.88
C ALA A 88 -2.44 -0.70 10.34
N GLU A 89 -1.90 0.38 9.77
CA GLU A 89 -2.70 1.46 9.19
C GLU A 89 -2.31 1.73 7.73
N VAL A 90 -3.32 1.86 6.87
CA VAL A 90 -3.17 2.25 5.46
C VAL A 90 -3.88 3.60 5.26
N LEU A 91 -3.10 4.66 5.07
CA LEU A 91 -3.61 6.00 4.83
C LEU A 91 -3.49 6.31 3.33
N VAL A 92 -4.59 6.11 2.61
CA VAL A 92 -4.65 6.25 1.16
C VAL A 92 -4.88 7.70 0.79
N CYS A 93 -4.16 8.20 -0.20
CA CYS A 93 -4.40 9.51 -0.82
C CYS A 93 -4.47 9.37 -2.35
N HIS A 94 -5.02 10.37 -3.07
CA HIS A 94 -5.23 10.48 -4.54
C HIS A 94 -6.69 10.65 -4.97
N SER A 95 -7.66 10.13 -4.20
CA SER A 95 -9.07 10.21 -4.59
C SER A 95 -9.61 11.64 -4.61
N HIS A 96 -8.96 12.60 -3.92
CA HIS A 96 -9.48 13.96 -3.73
C HIS A 96 -10.94 14.00 -3.23
N ALA A 97 -11.34 12.96 -2.49
CA ALA A 97 -12.70 12.74 -2.05
C ALA A 97 -12.67 11.90 -0.77
N ALA A 98 -13.54 12.27 0.19
CA ALA A 98 -13.75 11.46 1.38
C ALA A 98 -14.36 10.11 0.99
N GLN A 99 -13.73 9.02 1.43
CA GLN A 99 -14.24 7.65 1.28
C GLN A 99 -14.45 7.01 2.66
N PRO A 100 -15.29 5.97 2.76
CA PRO A 100 -15.54 5.29 4.04
C PRO A 100 -14.26 4.75 4.69
N THR A 101 -14.12 4.94 6.00
CA THR A 101 -13.09 4.27 6.79
C THR A 101 -13.41 2.79 6.95
N GLN A 102 -12.41 1.92 6.87
CA GLN A 102 -12.59 0.47 6.95
C GLN A 102 -11.72 -0.16 8.04
N PHE A 103 -12.30 -1.08 8.80
CA PHE A 103 -11.55 -2.03 9.63
C PHE A 103 -11.51 -3.37 8.91
N LEU A 104 -10.33 -3.81 8.53
CA LEU A 104 -10.14 -5.05 7.79
C LEU A 104 -9.53 -6.13 8.70
N SER A 105 -10.06 -7.34 8.60
CA SER A 105 -9.45 -8.55 9.17
C SER A 105 -9.04 -9.45 8.02
N VAL A 106 -7.74 -9.66 7.85
CA VAL A 106 -7.15 -10.39 6.71
C VAL A 106 -6.37 -11.60 7.23
N THR A 107 -6.54 -12.74 6.57
CA THR A 107 -5.71 -13.93 6.82
C THR A 107 -4.50 -13.86 5.90
N SER A 108 -3.32 -13.78 6.50
CA SER A 108 -2.03 -13.76 5.82
C SER A 108 -1.67 -15.15 5.26
N SER A 109 -0.70 -15.18 4.35
CA SER A 109 -0.16 -16.42 3.76
C SER A 109 0.43 -17.37 4.82
N ASP A 110 0.94 -16.82 5.93
CA ASP A 110 1.41 -17.58 7.10
C ASP A 110 0.27 -18.12 7.99
N GLY A 111 -0.99 -17.98 7.57
CA GLY A 111 -2.18 -18.41 8.29
C GLY A 111 -2.59 -17.53 9.47
N LYS A 112 -1.84 -16.46 9.78
CA LYS A 112 -2.18 -15.56 10.88
C LYS A 112 -3.26 -14.58 10.45
N ARG A 113 -4.18 -14.29 11.38
CA ARG A 113 -5.14 -13.19 11.22
C ARG A 113 -4.48 -11.88 11.61
N ARG A 114 -4.60 -10.88 10.76
CA ARG A 114 -4.10 -9.51 10.95
C ARG A 114 -5.26 -8.54 10.82
N ASN A 115 -5.33 -7.58 11.74
CA ASN A 115 -6.33 -6.53 11.69
C ASN A 115 -5.64 -5.23 11.29
N GLY A 116 -6.29 -4.42 10.48
CA GLY A 116 -5.78 -3.12 10.09
C GLY A 116 -6.88 -2.11 9.84
N PHE A 117 -6.48 -0.84 9.85
CA PHE A 117 -7.34 0.30 9.63
C PHE A 117 -7.01 0.97 8.29
N VAL A 118 -8.02 1.24 7.48
CA VAL A 118 -7.88 1.92 6.19
C VAL A 118 -8.65 3.23 6.24
N LEU A 119 -7.95 4.33 5.96
CA LEU A 119 -8.52 5.67 5.85
C LEU A 119 -8.12 6.26 4.51
N CYS A 120 -9.09 6.74 3.76
CA CYS A 120 -8.84 7.50 2.54
C CYS A 120 -8.93 9.00 2.86
N CYS A 121 -7.80 9.68 2.75
CA CYS A 121 -7.67 11.10 3.03
C CYS A 121 -8.23 11.91 1.85
N PRO A 122 -9.14 12.87 2.09
CA PRO A 122 -9.51 13.85 1.07
C PRO A 122 -8.34 14.82 0.89
N ASP A 123 -7.57 14.65 -0.18
CA ASP A 123 -6.53 15.61 -0.62
C ASP A 123 -7.09 16.72 -1.52
#